data_AF-A0A850JGI1-F1
#
_entry.id   AF-A0A850JGI1-F1
#
_cell.length_a   1.000
_cell.length_b   1.000
_cell.length_c   1.000
_cell.angle_alpha   90.00
_cell.angle_beta   90.00
_cell.angle_gamma   90.00
#
_symmetry.space_group_name_H-M   'P 1'
#
loop_
_entity.id
_entity.type
_entity.pdbx_description
1 polymer ?
#
loop_
_entity_poly.entity_id
_entity_poly.type
_entity_poly.pdbx_seq_one_letter_code
_entity_poly.pdbx_strand_id
1 'polypeptide(L)'
;MDQRGAAGRLPQAAGRFREALALWQGPVLAGLERPMIEAGALRWEELRLTAVEEVAHVELVLGRHRELVGELIGAVGEHPYRERLRGLLMMALARAGRQGEALDVYQEGRRRLDEELGLEPGRELRELQLGILRDDSLVRPGVARRGRALRWRRTAGPARGVRSC
;
A
#
# COMPACT_ATOMS: atom_id res chain seq x y z
N MET A 1 22.20 -6.25 -22.62
CA MET A 1 20.81 -6.41 -23.08
C MET A 1 20.00 -6.91 -21.88
N ASP A 2 19.00 -6.26 -21.30
CA ASP A 2 18.21 -5.10 -21.72
C ASP A 2 17.52 -4.46 -20.48
N GLN A 3 18.12 -3.41 -19.89
CA GLN A 3 17.56 -2.69 -18.73
C GLN A 3 16.45 -1.69 -19.14
N ARG A 4 16.30 -1.39 -20.44
CA ARG A 4 15.34 -0.41 -20.97
C ARG A 4 13.88 -0.89 -20.89
N GLY A 5 13.64 -2.20 -20.96
CA GLY A 5 12.29 -2.78 -20.85
C GLY A 5 11.68 -2.73 -19.45
N ALA A 6 12.49 -2.62 -18.39
CA ALA A 6 11.98 -2.54 -17.01
C ALA A 6 11.46 -1.14 -16.66
N ALA A 7 12.14 -0.09 -17.13
CA ALA A 7 11.77 1.29 -16.86
C ALA A 7 10.42 1.68 -17.51
N GLY A 8 10.12 1.18 -18.72
CA GLY A 8 8.82 1.40 -19.37
C GLY A 8 7.65 0.66 -18.71
N ARG A 9 7.90 -0.41 -17.94
CA ARG A 9 6.86 -1.19 -17.25
C ARG A 9 6.35 -0.52 -15.98
N LEU A 10 7.16 0.32 -15.32
CA LEU A 10 6.79 0.96 -14.06
C LEU A 10 5.68 2.02 -14.25
N PRO A 11 5.79 2.98 -15.19
CA PRO A 11 4.70 3.93 -15.46
C PRO A 11 3.41 3.22 -15.91
N GLN A 12 3.53 2.16 -16.71
CA GLN A 12 2.37 1.37 -17.14
C GLN A 12 1.71 0.63 -15.99
N ALA A 13 2.49 0.10 -15.04
CA ALA A 13 1.96 -0.54 -13.84
C ALA A 13 1.21 0.46 -12.96
N ALA A 14 1.80 1.63 -12.68
CA ALA A 14 1.14 2.70 -11.93
C ALA A 14 -0.15 3.18 -12.61
N GLY A 15 -0.14 3.32 -13.95
CA GLY A 15 -1.34 3.64 -14.73
C GLY A 15 -2.45 2.62 -14.53
N ARG A 16 -2.16 1.33 -14.69
CA ARG A 16 -3.14 0.25 -14.49
C ARG A 16 -3.69 0.19 -13.07
N PHE A 17 -2.86 0.46 -12.07
CA PHE A 17 -3.32 0.50 -10.69
C PHE A 17 -4.20 1.72 -10.41
N ARG A 18 -3.85 2.91 -10.94
CA ARG A 18 -4.70 4.10 -10.83
C ARG A 18 -6.05 3.89 -11.51
N GLU A 19 -6.06 3.28 -12.70
CA GLU A 19 -7.29 2.90 -13.40
C GLU A 19 -8.14 1.95 -12.55
N ALA A 20 -7.53 0.92 -11.95
CA ALA A 20 -8.24 -0.01 -11.06
C ALA A 20 -8.79 0.67 -9.80
N LEU A 21 -8.04 1.61 -9.19
CA LEU A 21 -8.49 2.38 -8.03
C LEU A 21 -9.62 3.35 -8.38
N ALA A 22 -9.61 3.93 -9.59
CA ALA A 22 -10.66 4.84 -10.05
C ALA A 22 -12.02 4.14 -10.26
N LEU A 23 -12.04 2.81 -10.40
CA LEU A 23 -13.28 2.03 -10.46
C LEU A 23 -13.99 1.92 -9.09
N TRP A 24 -13.32 2.35 -8.02
CA TRP A 24 -13.85 2.30 -6.66
C TRP A 24 -14.58 3.61 -6.32
N GLN A 25 -15.88 3.53 -6.02
CA GLN A 25 -16.72 4.70 -5.69
C GLN A 25 -17.15 4.68 -4.20
N GLY A 26 -16.19 4.85 -3.29
CA GLY A 26 -16.45 4.95 -1.85
C GLY A 26 -16.37 3.61 -1.08
N PRO A 27 -16.81 3.58 0.19
CA PRO A 27 -16.70 2.39 1.04
C PRO A 27 -17.39 1.18 0.40
N VAL A 28 -16.71 0.03 0.44
CA VAL A 28 -17.26 -1.21 -0.11
C VAL A 28 -18.59 -1.53 0.56
N LEU A 29 -19.64 -1.64 -0.26
CA LEU A 29 -20.99 -2.07 0.18
C LEU A 29 -21.66 -1.09 1.14
N ALA A 30 -21.38 0.23 1.00
CA ALA A 30 -22.13 1.28 1.68
C ALA A 30 -23.65 1.03 1.55
N GLY A 31 -24.32 0.73 2.67
CA GLY A 31 -25.77 0.48 2.74
C GLY A 31 -26.21 -1.00 2.80
N LEU A 32 -25.30 -1.97 2.88
CA LEU A 32 -25.64 -3.39 3.00
C LEU A 32 -25.03 -4.01 4.26
N GLU A 33 -25.76 -3.97 5.38
CA GLU A 33 -25.33 -4.60 6.64
C GLU A 33 -25.76 -6.08 6.68
N ARG A 34 -24.82 -7.00 6.41
CA ARG A 34 -24.96 -8.44 6.76
C ARG A 34 -23.59 -9.00 7.17
N PRO A 35 -23.51 -9.95 8.13
CA PRO A 35 -22.22 -10.49 8.60
C PRO A 35 -21.33 -11.13 7.52
N MET A 36 -21.94 -11.72 6.47
CA MET A 36 -21.22 -12.28 5.31
C MET A 36 -20.69 -11.20 4.34
N ILE A 37 -21.30 -10.01 4.38
CA ILE A 37 -20.93 -8.82 3.58
C ILE A 37 -19.74 -8.11 4.23
N GLU A 38 -19.65 -8.10 5.57
CA GLU A 38 -18.54 -7.50 6.33
C GLU A 38 -17.18 -8.18 6.08
N ALA A 39 -17.12 -9.51 6.11
CA ALA A 39 -15.88 -10.24 5.83
C ALA A 39 -15.42 -10.06 4.37
N GLY A 40 -16.37 -9.95 3.44
CA GLY A 40 -16.10 -9.60 2.05
C GLY A 40 -15.57 -8.17 1.93
N ALA A 41 -16.22 -7.20 2.57
CA ALA A 41 -15.83 -5.79 2.56
C ALA A 41 -14.43 -5.57 3.14
N LEU A 42 -14.09 -6.22 4.25
CA LEU A 42 -12.74 -6.18 4.85
C LEU A 42 -11.66 -6.68 3.87
N ARG A 43 -11.91 -7.81 3.19
CA ARG A 43 -10.97 -8.35 2.20
C ARG A 43 -10.80 -7.41 1.01
N TRP A 44 -11.86 -6.76 0.57
CA TRP A 44 -11.78 -5.80 -0.53
C TRP A 44 -11.02 -4.54 -0.10
N GLU A 45 -11.28 -4.01 1.09
CA GLU A 45 -10.54 -2.87 1.63
C GLU A 45 -9.05 -3.18 1.78
N GLU A 46 -8.69 -4.38 2.24
CA GLU A 46 -7.30 -4.86 2.28
C GLU A 46 -6.63 -4.82 0.88
N LEU A 47 -7.35 -5.30 -0.15
CA LEU A 47 -6.85 -5.28 -1.52
C LEU A 47 -6.69 -3.85 -2.06
N ARG A 48 -7.63 -2.95 -1.72
CA ARG A 48 -7.56 -1.53 -2.08
C ARG A 48 -6.31 -0.89 -1.48
N LEU A 49 -6.09 -1.07 -0.18
CA LEU A 49 -4.93 -0.52 0.52
C LEU A 49 -3.62 -1.09 -0.01
N THR A 50 -3.56 -2.39 -0.29
CA THR A 50 -2.40 -3.00 -0.94
C THR A 50 -2.12 -2.36 -2.29
N ALA A 51 -3.16 -2.09 -3.10
CA ALA A 51 -2.99 -1.44 -4.40
C ALA A 51 -2.47 0.00 -4.26
N VAL A 52 -2.98 0.77 -3.29
CA VAL A 52 -2.48 2.12 -2.96
C VAL A 52 -1.00 2.08 -2.57
N GLU A 53 -0.60 1.13 -1.71
CA GLU A 53 0.79 0.95 -1.31
C GLU A 53 1.71 0.63 -2.50
N GLU A 54 1.27 -0.22 -3.42
CA GLU A 54 2.04 -0.56 -4.64
C GLU A 54 2.15 0.63 -5.60
N VAL A 55 1.09 1.43 -5.78
CA VAL A 55 1.15 2.67 -6.58
C VAL A 55 2.15 3.64 -5.98
N ALA A 56 2.01 3.95 -4.69
CA ALA A 56 2.90 4.88 -4.02
C ALA A 56 4.36 4.40 -4.10
N HIS A 57 4.61 3.09 -3.95
CA HIS A 57 5.93 2.52 -4.13
C HIS A 57 6.48 2.77 -5.54
N VAL A 58 5.70 2.49 -6.59
CA VAL A 58 6.13 2.69 -7.97
C VAL A 58 6.38 4.16 -8.28
N GLU A 59 5.48 5.04 -7.86
CA GLU A 59 5.59 6.49 -8.07
C GLU A 59 6.81 7.08 -7.33
N LEU A 60 7.15 6.56 -6.14
CA LEU A 60 8.41 6.88 -5.45
C LEU A 60 9.64 6.45 -6.24
N VAL A 61 9.64 5.26 -6.85
CA VAL A 61 10.73 4.79 -7.73
C VAL A 61 10.85 5.70 -8.96
N LEU A 62 9.73 6.18 -9.50
CA LEU A 62 9.69 7.12 -10.62
C LEU A 62 10.08 8.57 -10.24
N GLY A 63 10.39 8.83 -8.97
CA GLY A 63 10.81 10.15 -8.50
C GLY A 63 9.68 11.13 -8.29
N ARG A 64 8.41 10.71 -8.31
CA ARG A 64 7.23 11.58 -8.11
C ARG A 64 6.86 11.73 -6.64
N HIS A 65 7.87 11.94 -5.80
CA HIS A 65 7.72 11.94 -4.35
C HIS A 65 6.91 13.13 -3.82
N ARG A 66 7.00 14.31 -4.45
CA ARG A 66 6.27 15.52 -4.00
C ARG A 66 4.75 15.41 -4.16
N GLU A 67 4.31 14.84 -5.27
CA GLU A 67 2.88 14.67 -5.59
C GLU A 67 2.20 13.68 -4.64
N LEU A 68 2.94 12.70 -4.12
CA LEU A 68 2.41 11.66 -3.22
C LEU A 68 2.25 12.10 -1.77
N VAL A 69 2.94 13.16 -1.32
CA VAL A 69 2.96 13.50 0.13
C VAL A 69 1.55 13.76 0.65
N GLY A 70 0.73 14.52 -0.08
CA GLY A 70 -0.64 14.83 0.34
C GLY A 70 -1.54 13.59 0.42
N GLU A 71 -1.46 12.72 -0.59
CA GLU A 71 -2.22 11.47 -0.64
C GLU A 71 -1.83 10.52 0.51
N LEU A 72 -0.53 10.38 0.78
CA LEU A 72 0.00 9.52 1.83
C LEU A 72 -0.29 10.07 3.24
N ILE A 73 -0.36 11.39 3.43
CA ILE A 73 -0.82 11.99 4.70
C ILE A 73 -2.26 11.56 5.00
N GLY A 74 -3.15 11.67 4.00
CA GLY A 74 -4.55 11.25 4.13
C GLY A 74 -4.65 9.75 4.46
N ALA A 75 -3.95 8.91 3.70
CA ALA A 75 -3.98 7.46 3.89
C ALA A 75 -3.43 7.01 5.26
N VAL A 76 -2.38 7.66 5.78
CA VAL A 76 -1.86 7.39 7.12
C VAL A 76 -2.84 7.86 8.21
N GLY A 77 -3.54 8.98 7.97
CA GLY A 77 -4.59 9.47 8.88
C GLY A 77 -5.77 8.51 8.98
N GLU A 78 -6.21 7.95 7.85
CA GLU A 78 -7.30 6.96 7.80
C GLU A 78 -6.89 5.58 8.34
N HIS A 79 -5.62 5.20 8.18
CA HIS A 79 -5.11 3.88 8.56
C HIS A 79 -3.84 3.97 9.43
N PRO A 80 -3.95 4.45 10.68
CA PRO A 80 -2.79 4.80 11.51
C PRO A 80 -1.92 3.61 11.93
N TYR A 81 -2.40 2.37 11.90
CA TYR A 81 -1.59 1.19 12.22
C TYR A 81 -1.03 0.48 10.99
N ARG A 82 -1.25 1.02 9.77
CA ARG A 82 -0.62 0.53 8.54
C ARG A 82 0.79 1.08 8.43
N GLU A 83 1.73 0.39 9.05
CA GLU A 83 3.15 0.79 9.06
C GLU A 83 3.74 0.97 7.65
N ARG A 84 3.26 0.22 6.65
CA ARG A 84 3.73 0.34 5.28
C ARG A 84 3.35 1.68 4.62
N LEU A 85 2.13 2.17 4.82
CA LEU A 85 1.72 3.51 4.39
C LEU A 85 2.57 4.59 5.07
N ARG A 86 2.82 4.42 6.38
CA ARG A 86 3.69 5.31 7.15
C ARG A 86 5.12 5.32 6.58
N GLY A 87 5.70 4.16 6.29
CA GLY A 87 7.01 4.06 5.68
C GLY A 87 7.09 4.71 4.28
N LEU A 88 6.02 4.57 3.47
CA LEU A 88 5.94 5.25 2.17
C LEU A 88 5.93 6.78 2.32
N LEU A 89 5.17 7.32 3.29
CA LEU A 89 5.16 8.75 3.59
C LEU A 89 6.54 9.24 4.05
N MET A 90 7.19 8.51 4.96
CA MET A 90 8.55 8.82 5.42
C MET A 90 9.54 8.88 4.25
N MET A 91 9.49 7.91 3.33
CA MET A 91 10.34 7.91 2.13
C MET A 91 10.03 9.09 1.20
N ALA A 92 8.76 9.42 1.00
CA ALA A 92 8.35 10.56 0.17
C ALA A 92 8.88 11.89 0.71
N LEU A 93 8.73 12.11 2.03
CA LEU A 93 9.21 13.30 2.72
C LEU A 93 10.74 13.40 2.71
N ALA A 94 11.44 12.31 3.03
CA ALA A 94 12.90 12.28 3.01
C ALA A 94 13.46 12.62 1.63
N ARG A 95 12.90 12.03 0.55
CA ARG A 95 13.31 12.34 -0.84
C ARG A 95 12.95 13.75 -1.29
N ALA A 96 11.93 14.37 -0.68
CA ALA A 96 11.58 15.77 -0.91
C ALA A 96 12.52 16.76 -0.19
N GLY A 97 13.52 16.28 0.56
CA GLY A 97 14.39 17.11 1.40
C GLY A 97 13.79 17.46 2.77
N ARG A 98 12.68 16.82 3.15
CA ARG A 98 11.93 17.07 4.39
C ARG A 98 12.20 15.97 5.42
N GLN A 99 13.49 15.73 5.72
CA GLN A 99 13.91 14.63 6.60
C GLN A 99 13.36 14.74 8.03
N GLY A 100 13.33 15.94 8.60
CA GLY A 100 12.76 16.18 9.94
C GLY A 100 11.31 15.71 10.03
N GLU A 101 10.49 16.10 9.05
CA GLU A 101 9.08 15.69 8.99
C GLU A 101 8.91 14.18 8.77
N ALA A 102 9.83 13.54 8.03
CA ALA A 102 9.83 12.07 7.92
C ALA A 102 10.08 11.40 9.28
N LEU A 103 10.95 11.97 10.13
CA LEU A 103 11.20 11.45 11.46
C LEU A 103 10.05 11.75 12.42
N ASP A 104 9.37 12.89 12.28
CA ASP A 104 8.16 13.21 13.05
C ASP A 104 7.04 12.18 12.78
N VAL A 105 6.86 11.80 11.51
CA VAL A 105 5.91 10.76 11.11
C VAL A 105 6.22 9.41 11.78
N TYR A 106 7.50 9.05 11.91
CA TYR A 106 7.90 7.85 12.64
C TYR A 106 7.56 7.95 14.13
N GLN A 107 7.94 9.06 14.77
CA GLN A 107 7.76 9.23 16.21
C GLN A 107 6.27 9.24 16.59
N GLU A 108 5.43 9.90 15.80
CA GLU A 108 4.00 9.88 15.99
C GLU A 108 3.43 8.46 15.86
N GLY A 109 3.91 7.69 14.87
CA GLY A 109 3.51 6.30 14.70
C GLY A 109 3.92 5.40 15.85
N ARG A 110 5.16 5.56 16.32
CA ARG A 110 5.68 4.82 17.49
C ARG A 110 4.87 5.12 18.74
N ARG A 111 4.60 6.40 18.99
CA ARG A 111 3.81 6.86 20.14
C ARG A 111 2.43 6.19 20.13
N ARG A 112 1.72 6.19 19.01
CA ARG A 112 0.41 5.54 18.90
C ARG A 112 0.46 4.02 19.09
N LEU A 113 1.45 3.35 18.50
CA LEU A 113 1.61 1.90 18.67
C LEU A 113 1.86 1.53 20.14
N ASP A 114 2.67 2.31 20.84
CA ASP A 114 2.98 2.09 22.25
C ASP A 114 1.78 2.43 23.14
N GLU A 115 1.21 3.64 23.00
CA GLU A 115 0.12 4.13 23.85
C GLU A 115 -1.20 3.36 23.64
N GLU A 116 -1.52 2.96 22.41
CA GLU A 116 -2.82 2.36 22.08
C GLU A 116 -2.78 0.83 22.02
N LEU A 117 -1.63 0.23 21.66
CA LEU A 117 -1.50 -1.21 21.48
C LEU A 117 -0.42 -1.86 22.36
N GLY A 118 0.43 -1.08 23.04
CA GLY A 118 1.59 -1.60 23.77
C GLY A 118 2.62 -2.28 22.86
N LEU A 119 2.70 -1.86 21.60
CA LEU A 119 3.56 -2.43 20.58
C LEU A 119 4.67 -1.46 20.16
N GLU A 120 5.80 -2.02 19.75
CA GLU A 120 6.87 -1.26 19.11
C GLU A 120 6.75 -1.33 17.57
N PRO A 121 7.21 -0.29 16.84
CA PRO A 121 7.24 -0.28 15.38
C PRO A 121 7.93 -1.52 14.81
N GLY A 122 7.40 -2.07 13.73
CA GLY A 122 7.99 -3.19 13.01
C GLY A 122 9.41 -2.94 12.52
N ARG A 123 10.15 -4.03 12.29
CA ARG A 123 11.57 -3.99 11.91
C ARG A 123 11.84 -3.09 10.69
N GLU A 124 11.03 -3.20 9.64
CA GLU A 124 11.21 -2.44 8.39
C GLU A 124 11.10 -0.93 8.64
N LEU A 125 10.17 -0.51 9.50
CA LEU A 125 9.96 0.90 9.83
C LEU A 125 11.11 1.47 10.67
N ARG A 126 11.65 0.68 11.61
CA ARG A 126 12.85 1.03 12.38
C ARG A 126 14.10 1.12 11.51
N GLU A 127 14.28 0.18 10.58
CA GLU A 127 15.40 0.21 9.62
C GLU A 127 15.32 1.45 8.71
N LEU A 128 14.12 1.82 8.26
CA LEU A 128 13.89 3.04 7.49
C LEU A 128 14.25 4.31 8.29
N GLN A 129 13.83 4.41 9.56
CA GLN A 129 14.19 5.54 10.43
C GLN A 129 15.73 5.67 10.55
N LEU A 130 16.43 4.57 10.78
CA LEU A 130 17.89 4.56 10.86
C LEU A 130 18.55 4.95 9.54
N GLY A 131 18.01 4.51 8.40
CA GLY A 131 18.49 4.90 7.08
C GLY A 131 18.35 6.40 6.82
N ILE A 132 17.21 7.00 7.22
CA ILE A 132 16.98 8.44 7.11
C ILE A 132 17.97 9.22 7.99
N LEU A 133 18.18 8.79 9.25
CA LEU A 133 19.13 9.43 10.17
C LEU A 133 20.58 9.41 9.70
N ARG A 134 20.96 8.40 8.91
CA ARG A 134 22.32 8.24 8.37
C ARG A 134 22.54 8.98 7.05
N ASP A 135 21.50 9.63 6.53
CA ASP A 135 21.49 10.20 5.18
C ASP A 135 21.94 9.18 4.11
N ASP A 136 21.54 7.91 4.31
CA ASP A 136 21.82 6.82 3.37
C ASP A 136 20.99 7.12 2.11
N SER A 137 21.63 7.83 1.18
CA SER A 137 21.04 8.76 0.22
C SER A 137 19.76 8.38 -0.53
N LEU A 138 19.29 7.12 -0.56
CA LEU A 138 18.04 6.73 -1.22
C LEU A 138 17.49 5.43 -0.64
N VAL A 139 17.02 5.39 0.63
CA VAL A 139 16.38 4.20 1.22
C VAL A 139 15.49 3.53 0.16
N ARG A 140 15.91 2.32 -0.23
CA ARG A 140 15.29 1.58 -1.32
C ARG A 140 13.87 1.27 -0.88
N PRO A 141 12.86 1.52 -1.73
CA PRO A 141 11.52 1.14 -1.35
C PRO A 141 11.57 -0.40 -1.31
N GLY A 142 11.35 -0.97 -0.12
CA GLY A 142 11.45 -2.41 0.09
C GLY A 142 10.53 -3.11 -0.91
N VAL A 143 11.10 -3.90 -1.81
CA VAL A 143 10.31 -4.71 -2.73
C VAL A 143 9.57 -5.69 -1.85
N ALA A 144 8.25 -5.50 -1.72
CA ALA A 144 7.39 -6.45 -1.02
C ALA A 144 7.77 -7.85 -1.51
N ARG A 145 8.18 -8.72 -0.58
CA ARG A 145 8.40 -10.13 -0.88
C ARG A 145 7.10 -10.64 -1.45
N ARG A 146 7.07 -10.82 -2.77
CA ARG A 146 5.94 -11.32 -3.58
C ARG A 146 5.10 -12.29 -2.76
N GLY A 147 4.03 -11.76 -2.17
CA GLY A 147 2.97 -12.56 -1.61
C GLY A 147 2.47 -13.46 -2.72
N ARG A 148 2.55 -14.77 -2.50
CA ARG A 148 2.18 -15.84 -3.43
C ARG A 148 1.04 -15.38 -4.32
N ALA A 149 1.26 -15.46 -5.64
CA ALA A 149 0.20 -15.36 -6.62
C ALA A 149 -1.01 -16.15 -6.11
N LEU A 150 -2.03 -15.43 -5.66
CA LEU A 150 -3.35 -16.00 -5.46
C LEU A 150 -3.79 -16.40 -6.86
N ARG A 151 -3.46 -17.64 -7.24
CA ARG A 151 -4.15 -18.36 -8.30
C ARG A 151 -5.61 -18.32 -7.88
N TRP A 152 -6.33 -17.33 -8.40
CA TRP A 152 -7.76 -17.39 -8.53
C TRP A 152 -8.03 -18.65 -9.34
N ARG A 153 -8.30 -19.77 -8.64
CA ARG A 153 -8.94 -20.91 -9.24
C ARG A 153 -10.31 -20.38 -9.64
N ARG A 154 -10.56 -20.27 -10.95
CA ARG A 154 -11.93 -20.29 -11.48
C ARG A 154 -12.55 -21.59 -11.00
N THR A 155 -13.24 -21.56 -9.87
CA THR A 155 -14.15 -22.64 -9.48
C THR A 155 -15.40 -22.48 -10.33
N ALA A 156 -15.35 -22.97 -11.57
CA ALA A 156 -16.56 -23.40 -12.26
C ALA A 156 -16.96 -24.74 -11.64
N GLY A 157 -17.75 -24.66 -10.56
CA GLY A 157 -18.53 -25.78 -10.02
C GLY A 157 -19.85 -25.95 -10.79
N PRO A 158 -20.53 -27.09 -10.64
CA PRO A 158 -21.03 -27.88 -11.74
C PRO A 158 -22.47 -27.54 -12.14
N ALA A 159 -22.81 -27.67 -13.42
CA ALA A 159 -24.19 -27.85 -13.87
C ALA A 159 -24.43 -29.34 -14.14
N ARG A 160 -25.00 -30.03 -13.14
CA ARG A 160 -25.78 -31.26 -13.35
C ARG A 160 -27.24 -30.87 -13.57
N GLY A 161 -27.92 -31.53 -14.51
CA GLY A 161 -29.37 -31.43 -14.73
C GLY A 161 -29.70 -31.45 -16.23
N VAL A 162 -29.80 -32.60 -16.90
CA VAL A 162 -30.95 -33.52 -16.95
C VAL A 162 -32.12 -32.99 -17.80
N ARG A 163 -32.38 -33.73 -18.91
CA ARG A 163 -33.66 -34.14 -19.56
C ARG A 163 -33.96 -33.67 -20.99
N SER A 164 -34.33 -34.69 -21.78
CA SER A 164 -35.31 -34.75 -22.90
C SER A 164 -34.89 -34.08 -24.22
N CYS A 165 -35.00 -34.68 -25.40
CA CYS A 165 -35.82 -35.79 -25.93
C CYS A 165 -34.97 -36.74 -26.78
#